data_AF-A0A8X6HPX5-F1
#
_entry.id   AF-A0A8X6HPX5-F1
#
_cell.length_a   1.000
_cell.length_b   1.000
_cell.length_c   1.000
_cell.angle_alpha   90.00
_cell.angle_beta   90.00
_cell.angle_gamma   90.00
#
_symmetry.space_group_name_H-M   'P 1'
#
loop_
_entity.id
_entity.type
_entity.pdbx_description
1 polymer ?
#
loop_
_entity_poly.entity_id
_entity_poly.type
_entity_poly.pdbx_seq_one_letter_code
_entity_poly.pdbx_strand_id
1 'polypeptide(L)'
;MVGKVPNYVNFDAPPMTGVEYLHRVIEKRKCPEVVVSNIDKTKYRSRQTITVDEYNGFIRARPGFEPDPDWQKERLELFIANRTTLFDNRTNMKEKFTRRDVPKFSPREDWCLYCLGSDRHGLIYRKDESEASVDSKTAEASEIYLMDDIVLESNPLLHSVMLYLNQERISKLLSYHIDWLEELGFSHCQGEWLYALLVG
;
A
#
# COMPACT_ATOMS: atom_id res chain seq x y z
N MET A 1 10.66 10.19 -51.72
CA MET A 1 11.01 10.10 -53.16
C MET A 1 9.72 9.93 -53.94
N VAL A 2 9.23 10.99 -54.59
CA VAL A 2 8.00 10.94 -55.38
C VAL A 2 8.37 10.49 -56.79
N GLY A 3 7.91 9.31 -57.21
CA GLY A 3 8.09 8.82 -58.57
C GLY A 3 7.40 9.77 -59.57
N LYS A 4 8.09 10.10 -60.66
CA LYS A 4 7.57 10.96 -61.73
C LYS A 4 6.25 10.39 -62.27
N VAL A 5 5.23 11.24 -62.38
CA VAL A 5 3.95 10.91 -63.01
C VAL A 5 4.19 10.62 -64.50
N PRO A 6 3.77 9.48 -65.06
CA PRO A 6 3.81 9.25 -66.50
C PRO A 6 2.90 10.27 -67.22
N ASN A 7 3.40 10.92 -68.27
CA ASN A 7 2.76 12.00 -69.04
C ASN A 7 1.42 11.63 -69.76
N TYR A 8 0.76 10.53 -69.40
CA TYR A 8 -0.42 9.98 -70.09
C TYR A 8 -1.67 9.82 -69.21
N VAL A 9 -1.62 10.10 -67.91
CA VAL A 9 -2.78 9.85 -67.03
C VAL A 9 -3.91 10.85 -67.30
N ASN A 10 -5.03 10.37 -67.85
CA ASN A 10 -6.22 11.18 -68.07
C ASN A 10 -7.12 11.13 -66.83
N PHE A 11 -7.14 12.22 -66.06
CA PHE A 11 -7.88 12.31 -64.79
C PHE A 11 -9.39 12.51 -64.92
N ASP A 12 -9.95 12.51 -66.14
CA ASP A 12 -11.38 12.66 -66.44
C ASP A 12 -12.02 11.36 -66.98
N ALA A 13 -11.23 10.41 -67.51
CA ALA A 13 -11.69 9.08 -67.93
C ALA A 13 -11.65 8.06 -66.77
N PRO A 14 -12.44 6.97 -66.76
CA PRO A 14 -12.31 5.91 -65.75
C PRO A 14 -10.92 5.24 -65.81
N PRO A 15 -10.31 4.87 -64.67
CA PRO A 15 -8.96 4.30 -64.68
C PRO A 15 -8.99 2.89 -65.27
N MET A 16 -8.03 2.60 -66.15
CA MET A 16 -7.95 1.33 -66.87
C MET A 16 -6.98 0.35 -66.19
N THR A 17 -6.18 0.83 -65.22
CA THR A 17 -5.22 0.02 -64.47
C THR A 17 -5.25 0.35 -62.96
N GLY A 18 -4.85 -0.62 -62.13
CA GLY A 18 -4.81 -0.44 -60.67
C GLY A 18 -3.84 0.66 -60.21
N VAL A 19 -2.73 0.86 -60.93
CA VAL A 19 -1.75 1.92 -60.63
C VAL A 19 -2.35 3.31 -60.90
N GLU A 20 -3.07 3.47 -62.01
CA GLU A 20 -3.76 4.71 -62.37
C GLU A 20 -4.85 5.06 -61.35
N TYR A 21 -5.57 4.06 -60.86
CA TYR A 21 -6.53 4.22 -59.77
C TYR A 21 -5.87 4.76 -58.50
N LEU A 22 -4.75 4.16 -58.06
CA LEU A 22 -4.04 4.58 -56.86
C LEU A 22 -3.50 6.01 -56.97
N HIS A 23 -2.89 6.37 -58.12
CA HIS A 23 -2.45 7.74 -58.37
C HIS A 23 -3.59 8.74 -58.30
N ARG A 24 -4.76 8.41 -58.87
CA ARG A 24 -5.93 9.28 -58.83
C ARG A 24 -6.51 9.43 -57.42
N VAL A 25 -6.46 8.40 -56.58
CA VAL A 25 -6.86 8.48 -55.16
C VAL A 25 -5.90 9.37 -54.36
N ILE A 26 -4.60 9.28 -54.64
CA ILE A 26 -3.56 10.11 -53.99
C ILE A 26 -3.70 11.58 -54.41
N GLU A 27 -3.90 11.85 -55.70
CA GLU A 27 -4.08 13.22 -56.22
C GLU A 27 -5.44 13.82 -55.85
N LYS A 28 -6.51 13.01 -55.86
CA LYS A 28 -7.85 13.43 -55.41
C LYS A 28 -8.02 13.33 -53.90
N ARG A 29 -6.93 13.22 -53.12
CA ARG A 29 -6.97 13.29 -51.66
C ARG A 29 -7.31 14.71 -51.21
N LYS A 30 -8.57 15.08 -51.39
CA LYS A 30 -9.20 16.34 -50.98
C LYS A 30 -9.82 16.24 -49.58
N CYS A 31 -9.65 15.09 -48.92
CA CYS A 31 -10.16 14.86 -47.58
C CYS A 31 -9.21 15.50 -46.56
N PRO A 32 -9.73 16.30 -45.62
CA PRO A 32 -8.94 16.77 -44.49
C PRO A 32 -8.39 15.58 -43.70
N GLU A 33 -7.18 15.70 -43.18
CA GLU A 33 -6.55 14.65 -42.36
C GLU A 33 -7.34 14.37 -41.07
N VAL A 34 -7.88 15.43 -40.46
CA VAL A 34 -8.76 15.36 -39.31
C VAL A 34 -9.98 16.22 -39.58
N VAL A 35 -11.17 15.65 -39.37
CA VAL A 35 -12.44 16.36 -39.44
C VAL A 35 -13.06 16.36 -38.05
N VAL A 36 -13.40 17.54 -37.55
CA VAL A 36 -14.09 17.70 -36.26
C VAL A 36 -15.53 18.13 -36.53
N SER A 37 -16.49 17.36 -36.05
CA SER A 37 -17.91 17.69 -36.12
C SER A 37 -18.31 18.54 -34.92
N ASN A 38 -19.02 19.64 -35.18
CA ASN A 38 -19.59 20.46 -34.12
C ASN A 38 -20.91 19.84 -33.65
N ILE A 39 -20.92 19.33 -32.42
CA ILE A 39 -22.09 18.71 -31.79
C ILE A 39 -22.46 19.56 -30.58
N ASP A 40 -23.76 19.72 -30.33
CA ASP A 40 -24.26 20.36 -29.12
C ASP A 40 -23.96 19.50 -27.89
N LYS A 41 -22.93 19.90 -27.13
CA LYS A 41 -22.46 19.19 -25.93
C LYS A 41 -23.28 19.53 -24.68
N THR A 42 -24.16 20.52 -24.73
CA THR A 42 -24.91 20.99 -23.53
C THR A 42 -25.82 19.92 -22.95
N LYS A 43 -26.39 19.07 -23.82
CA LYS A 43 -27.27 17.94 -23.46
C LYS A 43 -26.61 16.87 -22.58
N TYR A 44 -25.28 16.83 -22.55
CA TYR A 44 -24.53 15.81 -21.81
C TYR A 44 -23.97 16.32 -20.48
N ARG A 45 -23.98 17.64 -20.22
CA ARG A 45 -23.42 18.22 -18.99
C ARG A 45 -24.10 17.71 -17.72
N SER A 46 -25.43 17.51 -17.77
CA SER A 46 -26.20 16.98 -16.64
C SER A 46 -26.24 15.45 -16.56
N ARG A 47 -25.61 14.76 -17.52
CA ARG A 47 -25.62 13.29 -17.64
C ARG A 47 -24.22 12.68 -17.51
N GLN A 48 -23.26 13.44 -16.98
CA GLN A 48 -21.93 12.92 -16.69
C GLN A 48 -21.99 12.10 -15.40
N THR A 49 -21.42 10.88 -15.45
CA THR A 49 -21.19 10.08 -14.26
C THR A 49 -20.14 10.78 -13.40
N ILE A 50 -20.42 10.94 -12.11
CA ILE A 50 -19.45 11.50 -11.16
C ILE A 50 -18.46 10.39 -10.81
N THR A 51 -17.17 10.69 -10.94
CA THR A 51 -16.10 9.88 -10.36
C THR A 51 -15.98 10.27 -8.90
N VAL A 52 -16.25 9.33 -7.99
CA VAL A 52 -16.03 9.54 -6.56
C VAL A 52 -14.63 9.09 -6.24
N ASP A 53 -13.78 10.02 -5.83
CA ASP A 53 -12.50 9.68 -5.22
C ASP A 53 -12.76 9.29 -3.77
N GLU A 54 -12.54 8.02 -3.44
CA GLU A 54 -12.70 7.50 -2.07
C GLU A 54 -11.67 8.10 -1.09
N TYR A 55 -10.61 8.72 -1.62
CA TYR A 55 -9.52 9.30 -0.85
C TYR A 55 -9.62 10.83 -0.80
N ASN A 56 -9.94 11.37 0.38
CA ASN A 56 -10.03 12.83 0.61
C ASN A 56 -8.67 13.48 0.94
N GLY A 57 -7.56 12.74 0.80
CA GLY A 57 -6.22 13.19 1.17
C GLY A 57 -5.96 13.15 2.68
N PHE A 58 -4.91 13.83 3.12
CA PHE A 58 -4.57 13.92 4.54
C PHE A 58 -5.24 15.13 5.21
N ILE A 59 -5.68 14.95 6.45
CA ILE A 59 -6.16 16.04 7.30
C ILE A 59 -4.96 16.91 7.70
N ARG A 60 -5.04 18.23 7.48
CA ARG A 60 -3.97 19.15 7.89
C ARG A 60 -3.81 19.14 9.41
N ALA A 61 -2.56 19.18 9.86
CA ALA A 61 -2.24 19.35 11.28
C ALA A 61 -2.85 20.66 11.80
N ARG A 62 -3.21 20.67 13.09
CA ARG A 62 -3.68 21.90 13.74
C ARG A 62 -2.55 22.93 13.75
N PRO A 63 -2.84 24.24 13.68
CA PRO A 63 -1.81 25.27 13.78
C PRO A 63 -0.96 25.08 15.05
N GLY A 64 0.37 25.11 14.89
CA GLY A 64 1.34 24.85 15.97
C GLY A 64 1.71 23.38 16.19
N PHE A 65 1.02 22.44 15.55
CA PHE A 65 1.37 21.01 15.51
C PHE A 65 1.95 20.58 14.15
N GLU A 66 2.12 21.53 13.24
CA GLU A 66 2.77 21.27 11.95
C GLU A 66 4.27 21.04 12.19
N PRO A 67 4.83 19.90 11.73
CA PRO A 67 6.24 19.62 11.91
C PRO A 67 7.08 20.53 11.01
N ASP A 68 8.20 21.02 11.55
CA ASP A 68 9.16 21.82 10.81
C ASP A 68 9.68 21.06 9.57
N PRO A 69 9.76 21.71 8.39
CA PRO A 69 10.15 21.03 7.14
C PRO A 69 11.58 20.49 7.16
N ASP A 70 12.50 21.11 7.90
CA ASP A 70 13.87 20.60 8.00
C ASP A 70 13.94 19.41 8.96
N TRP A 71 13.15 19.45 10.05
CA TRP A 71 12.95 18.27 10.90
C TRP A 71 12.38 17.07 10.11
N GLN A 72 11.39 17.29 9.23
CA GLN A 72 10.84 16.22 8.39
C GLN A 72 11.91 15.58 7.49
N LYS A 73 12.79 16.39 6.88
CA LYS A 73 13.90 15.88 6.05
C LYS A 73 14.88 15.06 6.88
N GLU A 74 15.28 15.57 8.05
CA GLU A 74 16.18 14.86 8.95
C GLU A 74 15.59 13.50 9.36
N ARG A 75 14.29 13.46 9.70
CA ARG A 75 13.60 12.20 10.04
C ARG A 75 13.56 11.23 8.86
N LEU A 76 13.34 11.75 7.64
CA LEU A 76 13.34 10.93 6.42
C LEU A 76 14.72 10.36 6.12
N GLU A 77 15.78 11.17 6.25
CA GLU A 77 17.16 10.72 6.08
C GLU A 77 17.53 9.62 7.08
N LEU A 78 17.16 9.81 8.35
CA LEU A 78 17.34 8.80 9.39
C LEU A 78 16.60 7.50 9.07
N PHE A 79 15.36 7.60 8.59
CA PHE A 79 14.57 6.42 8.19
C PHE A 79 15.23 5.67 7.03
N ILE A 80 15.71 6.37 6.00
CA ILE A 80 16.42 5.79 4.86
C ILE A 80 17.71 5.11 5.31
N ALA A 81 18.49 5.77 6.18
CA ALA A 81 19.72 5.22 6.73
C ALA A 81 19.46 3.94 7.53
N ASN A 82 18.41 3.92 8.36
CA ASN A 82 18.02 2.73 9.13
C ASN A 82 17.62 1.57 8.22
N ARG A 83 16.79 1.84 7.20
CA ARG A 83 16.33 0.82 6.24
C ARG A 83 17.50 0.24 5.44
N THR A 84 18.42 1.10 5.01
CA THR A 84 19.63 0.70 4.26
C THR A 84 20.54 -0.15 5.14
N THR A 85 20.83 0.30 6.36
CA THR A 85 21.66 -0.42 7.33
C THR A 85 21.08 -1.80 7.66
N LEU A 86 19.75 -1.90 7.82
CA LEU A 86 19.07 -3.16 8.08
C LEU A 86 19.12 -4.12 6.89
N PHE A 87 19.01 -3.60 5.67
CA PHE A 87 19.10 -4.38 4.44
C PHE A 87 20.54 -4.90 4.22
N ASP A 88 21.52 -4.01 4.29
CA ASP A 88 22.93 -4.32 4.05
C ASP A 88 23.48 -5.34 5.06
N ASN A 89 23.09 -5.20 6.32
CA ASN A 89 23.52 -6.11 7.39
C ASN A 89 22.56 -7.28 7.62
N ARG A 90 21.57 -7.52 6.75
CA ARG A 90 20.50 -8.49 7.01
C ARG A 90 21.01 -9.90 7.30
N THR A 91 22.06 -10.36 6.62
CA THR A 91 22.69 -11.67 6.85
C THR A 91 23.37 -11.73 8.22
N ASN A 92 24.22 -10.74 8.51
CA ASN A 92 24.94 -10.63 9.79
C ASN A 92 23.96 -10.52 10.97
N MET A 93 22.86 -9.78 10.78
CA MET A 93 21.83 -9.61 11.79
C MET A 93 21.02 -10.89 12.01
N LYS A 94 20.79 -11.71 10.98
CA LYS A 94 20.18 -13.04 11.13
C LYS A 94 21.09 -14.05 11.83
N GLU A 95 22.40 -13.88 11.75
CA GLU A 95 23.34 -14.70 12.52
C GLU A 95 23.38 -14.27 13.99
N LYS A 96 23.35 -12.96 14.23
CA LYS A 96 23.39 -12.37 15.57
C LYS A 96 22.07 -12.56 16.34
N PHE A 97 20.94 -12.41 15.67
CA PHE A 97 19.61 -12.53 16.28
C PHE A 97 18.97 -13.84 15.85
N THR A 98 18.81 -14.76 16.80
CA THR A 98 18.16 -16.04 16.53
C THR A 98 16.70 -15.83 16.15
N ARG A 99 16.21 -16.70 15.27
CA ARG A 99 14.79 -16.71 14.88
C ARG A 99 13.94 -17.02 16.11
N ARG A 100 13.13 -16.05 16.52
CA ARG A 100 12.09 -16.24 17.54
C ARG A 100 10.91 -16.98 16.95
N ASP A 101 10.18 -17.70 17.80
CA ASP A 101 8.90 -18.24 17.40
C ASP A 101 7.94 -17.07 17.19
N VAL A 102 7.35 -17.05 16.00
CA VAL A 102 6.38 -16.04 15.60
C VAL A 102 5.07 -16.75 15.33
N PRO A 103 3.93 -16.12 15.67
CA PRO A 103 2.63 -16.66 15.29
C PRO A 103 2.65 -17.00 13.78
N LYS A 104 2.27 -18.23 13.42
CA LYS A 104 2.55 -18.78 12.08
C LYS A 104 1.72 -18.08 10.99
N PHE A 105 0.61 -18.69 10.61
CA PHE A 105 -0.44 -18.11 9.77
C PHE A 105 -1.67 -17.90 10.65
N SER A 106 -1.38 -17.42 11.86
CA SER A 106 -2.35 -17.29 12.92
C SER A 106 -3.41 -16.25 12.59
N PRO A 107 -4.60 -16.38 13.20
CA PRO A 107 -5.62 -15.35 13.16
C PRO A 107 -5.06 -13.99 13.63
N ARG A 108 -5.74 -12.93 13.20
CA ARG A 108 -5.49 -11.54 13.63
C ARG A 108 -5.35 -11.44 15.15
N GLU A 109 -6.12 -12.23 15.89
CA GLU A 109 -6.14 -12.29 17.36
C GLU A 109 -4.77 -12.63 17.99
N ASP A 110 -4.10 -13.70 17.58
CA ASP A 110 -2.79 -14.09 18.15
C ASP A 110 -1.72 -13.02 17.88
N TRP A 111 -1.77 -12.37 16.71
CA TRP A 111 -0.88 -11.26 16.40
C TRP A 111 -1.19 -10.03 17.26
N CYS A 112 -2.45 -9.80 17.59
CA CYS A 112 -2.83 -8.73 18.52
C CYS A 112 -2.23 -9.00 19.90
N LEU A 113 -2.33 -10.22 20.41
CA LEU A 113 -1.73 -10.59 21.70
C LEU A 113 -0.20 -10.44 21.66
N TYR A 114 0.43 -10.91 20.57
CA TYR A 114 1.88 -10.87 20.40
C TYR A 114 2.45 -9.45 20.29
N CYS A 115 1.79 -8.57 19.52
CA CYS A 115 2.29 -7.22 19.24
C CYS A 115 1.84 -6.19 20.27
N LEU A 116 0.59 -6.26 20.74
CA LEU A 116 -0.04 -5.23 21.57
C LEU A 116 -0.23 -5.64 23.04
N GLY A 117 -0.01 -6.91 23.37
CA GLY A 117 -0.15 -7.45 24.72
C GLY A 117 -1.60 -7.75 25.13
N SER A 118 -1.74 -8.38 26.30
CA SER A 118 -3.02 -8.89 26.82
C SER A 118 -4.07 -7.80 27.08
N ASP A 119 -3.64 -6.60 27.49
CA ASP A 119 -4.54 -5.50 27.82
C ASP A 119 -5.32 -5.01 26.61
N ARG A 120 -4.62 -4.75 25.50
CA ARG A 120 -5.23 -4.27 24.25
C ARG A 120 -5.96 -5.38 23.52
N HIS A 121 -5.45 -6.60 23.60
CA HIS A 121 -6.15 -7.79 23.10
C HIS A 121 -7.53 -7.94 23.75
N GLY A 122 -7.61 -7.79 25.07
CA GLY A 122 -8.88 -7.86 25.81
C GLY A 122 -9.90 -6.82 25.36
N LEU A 123 -9.49 -5.64 24.92
CA LEU A 123 -10.41 -4.60 24.45
C LEU A 123 -11.06 -4.91 23.10
N ILE A 124 -10.40 -5.69 22.25
CA ILE A 124 -10.92 -6.04 20.91
C ILE A 124 -11.68 -7.38 20.95
N TYR A 125 -11.12 -8.37 21.65
CA TYR A 125 -11.54 -9.77 21.53
C TYR A 125 -12.19 -10.35 22.79
N ARG A 126 -12.17 -9.67 23.94
CA ARG A 126 -12.92 -10.14 25.11
C ARG A 126 -14.41 -9.94 24.84
N LYS A 127 -15.07 -11.04 24.47
CA LYS A 127 -16.52 -11.15 24.42
C LYS A 127 -17.06 -10.92 25.84
N ASP A 128 -18.11 -10.12 25.98
CA ASP A 128 -18.87 -10.02 27.24
C ASP A 128 -19.39 -11.41 27.63
N GLU A 129 -18.66 -12.12 28.50
CA GLU A 129 -19.20 -13.25 29.23
C GLU A 129 -19.97 -12.70 30.45
N SER A 130 -21.20 -12.25 30.19
CA SER A 130 -22.25 -12.33 31.20
C SER A 130 -23.15 -13.51 30.88
N GLU A 131 -23.21 -14.44 31.83
CA GLU A 131 -24.14 -15.58 31.97
C GLU A 131 -23.66 -16.95 31.46
N ALA A 132 -22.76 -17.61 32.23
CA ALA A 132 -22.96 -19.00 32.67
C ALA A 132 -22.00 -19.42 33.80
N SER A 133 -22.59 -19.68 34.96
CA SER A 133 -22.19 -20.60 36.05
C SER A 133 -20.77 -20.57 36.64
N VAL A 134 -20.74 -20.15 37.91
CA VAL A 134 -19.80 -20.61 38.94
C VAL A 134 -19.83 -22.15 39.03
N ASP A 135 -18.71 -22.82 38.78
CA ASP A 135 -18.16 -23.75 39.76
C ASP A 135 -16.65 -24.02 39.56
N SER A 136 -16.02 -24.40 40.67
CA SER A 136 -14.61 -24.25 40.99
C SER A 136 -13.71 -25.43 40.55
N LYS A 137 -12.46 -25.08 40.18
CA LYS A 137 -11.21 -25.88 40.21
C LYS A 137 -10.99 -26.92 39.10
N THR A 138 -9.92 -26.73 38.32
CA THR A 138 -8.66 -27.48 38.48
C THR A 138 -7.53 -26.68 37.83
N ALA A 139 -6.46 -26.46 38.60
CA ALA A 139 -5.28 -25.71 38.17
C ALA A 139 -4.41 -26.59 37.25
N GLU A 140 -4.33 -26.21 35.99
CA GLU A 140 -3.23 -26.58 35.09
C GLU A 140 -2.66 -25.28 34.51
N ALA A 141 -2.09 -24.49 35.41
CA ALA A 141 -1.21 -23.37 35.08
C ALA A 141 0.13 -23.94 34.64
N SER A 142 0.20 -24.37 33.38
CA SER A 142 1.44 -24.75 32.72
C SER A 142 1.78 -23.70 31.66
N GLU A 143 2.82 -22.93 31.96
CA GLU A 143 3.67 -22.16 31.03
C GLU A 143 3.18 -20.79 30.51
N ILE A 144 2.45 -20.04 31.33
CA ILE A 144 2.50 -18.56 31.24
C ILE A 144 3.77 -18.12 31.99
N TYR A 145 4.94 -18.39 31.42
CA TYR A 145 6.18 -17.84 31.93
C TYR A 145 6.21 -16.34 31.66
N LEU A 146 5.93 -15.58 32.72
CA LEU A 146 6.69 -14.39 33.15
C LEU A 146 7.44 -13.66 32.03
N MET A 147 6.79 -12.67 31.43
CA MET A 147 7.44 -11.71 30.54
C MET A 147 7.21 -10.28 31.05
N ASP A 148 7.19 -10.11 32.37
CA ASP A 148 6.95 -8.83 33.06
C ASP A 148 8.26 -8.09 33.42
N ASP A 149 9.40 -8.51 32.88
CA ASP A 149 10.73 -7.99 33.25
C ASP A 149 11.65 -7.68 32.04
N ILE A 150 11.09 -7.35 30.86
CA ILE A 150 11.90 -6.75 29.78
C ILE A 150 11.66 -5.24 29.76
N VAL A 151 12.36 -4.59 30.68
CA VAL A 151 12.63 -3.15 30.69
C VAL A 151 13.18 -2.73 29.32
N LEU A 152 12.33 -2.11 28.51
CA LEU A 152 12.43 -0.73 28.02
C LEU A 152 13.82 -0.15 27.65
N GLU A 153 14.72 -0.93 27.07
CA GLU A 153 15.86 -0.38 26.33
C GLU A 153 16.02 -1.11 24.99
N SER A 154 15.57 -0.46 23.92
CA SER A 154 15.75 -0.87 22.52
C SER A 154 15.34 -2.32 22.21
N ASN A 155 14.05 -2.62 22.24
CA ASN A 155 13.46 -3.96 22.01
C ASN A 155 14.21 -4.81 20.96
N PRO A 156 15.19 -5.65 21.35
CA PRO A 156 15.95 -6.50 20.41
C PRO A 156 15.05 -7.59 19.79
N LEU A 157 13.87 -7.75 20.39
CA LEU A 157 12.81 -8.67 20.00
C LEU A 157 12.20 -8.27 18.65
N LEU A 158 11.99 -6.97 18.40
CA LEU A 158 11.38 -6.48 17.15
C LEU A 158 12.29 -6.75 15.96
N HIS A 159 13.58 -6.44 16.09
CA HIS A 159 14.55 -6.67 15.02
C HIS A 159 14.66 -8.15 14.65
N SER A 160 14.73 -9.03 15.65
CA SER A 160 14.76 -10.48 15.41
C SER A 160 13.53 -10.94 14.62
N VAL A 161 12.33 -10.43 14.92
CA VAL A 161 11.10 -10.77 14.20
C VAL A 161 11.11 -10.23 12.78
N MET A 162 11.41 -8.93 12.60
CA MET A 162 11.39 -8.26 11.28
C MET A 162 12.37 -8.88 10.30
N LEU A 163 13.52 -9.38 10.77
CA LEU A 163 14.51 -10.03 9.91
C LEU A 163 14.00 -11.33 9.26
N TYR A 164 13.04 -12.02 9.87
CA TYR A 164 12.51 -13.30 9.37
C TYR A 164 11.08 -13.23 8.81
N LEU A 165 10.41 -12.08 8.90
CA LEU A 165 9.13 -11.88 8.22
C LEU A 165 9.34 -11.75 6.70
N ASN A 166 8.41 -12.33 5.93
CA ASN A 166 8.33 -12.13 4.49
C ASN A 166 7.45 -10.91 4.18
N GLN A 167 7.56 -10.38 2.95
CA GLN A 167 6.83 -9.18 2.55
C GLN A 167 5.31 -9.33 2.67
N GLU A 168 4.77 -10.51 2.37
CA GLU A 168 3.34 -10.80 2.47
C GLU A 168 2.84 -10.70 3.92
N ARG A 169 3.59 -11.26 4.89
CA ARG A 169 3.25 -11.16 6.31
C ARG A 169 3.39 -9.74 6.82
N ILE A 170 4.41 -8.99 6.38
CA ILE A 170 4.55 -7.57 6.73
C ILE A 170 3.33 -6.80 6.27
N SER A 171 2.91 -6.98 5.01
CA SER A 171 1.72 -6.30 4.46
C SER A 171 0.45 -6.67 5.23
N LYS A 172 0.26 -7.95 5.57
CA LYS A 172 -0.90 -8.44 6.30
C LYS A 172 -0.93 -7.97 7.76
N LEU A 173 0.24 -7.92 8.41
CA LEU A 173 0.36 -7.40 9.77
C LEU A 173 0.14 -5.88 9.79
N LEU A 174 0.59 -5.16 8.77
CA LEU A 174 0.34 -3.73 8.62
C LEU A 174 -1.15 -3.44 8.45
N SER A 175 -1.90 -4.24 7.67
CA SER A 175 -3.36 -4.10 7.61
C SER A 175 -4.03 -4.34 8.96
N TYR A 176 -3.59 -5.36 9.72
CA TYR A 176 -4.13 -5.59 11.06
C TYR A 176 -3.88 -4.41 12.00
N HIS A 177 -2.69 -3.82 11.97
CA HIS A 177 -2.37 -2.64 12.77
C HIS A 177 -3.16 -1.40 12.35
N ILE A 178 -3.55 -1.25 11.08
CA ILE A 178 -4.46 -0.19 10.64
C ILE A 178 -5.84 -0.40 11.26
N ASP A 179 -6.40 -1.61 11.16
CA ASP A 179 -7.70 -1.91 11.76
C ASP A 179 -7.69 -1.67 13.28
N TRP A 180 -6.64 -2.11 13.99
CA TRP A 180 -6.50 -1.88 15.44
C TRP A 180 -6.30 -0.40 15.78
N LEU A 181 -5.69 0.38 14.89
CA LEU A 181 -5.52 1.82 15.08
C LEU A 181 -6.87 2.53 15.03
N GLU A 182 -7.77 2.10 14.15
CA GLU A 182 -9.13 2.62 14.03
C GLU A 182 -10.01 2.19 15.23
N GLU A 183 -9.87 0.96 15.72
CA GLU A 183 -10.67 0.42 16.83
C GLU A 183 -10.19 0.92 18.22
N LEU A 184 -8.89 0.92 18.49
CA LEU A 184 -8.32 1.20 19.83
C LEU A 184 -7.63 2.55 19.95
N GLY A 185 -7.43 3.27 18.86
CA GLY A 185 -6.59 4.46 18.80
C GLY A 185 -5.08 4.15 18.90
N PHE A 186 -4.27 5.20 18.81
CA PHE A 186 -2.81 5.09 18.77
C PHE A 186 -2.20 4.76 20.14
N SER A 187 -1.22 3.85 20.16
CA SER A 187 -0.39 3.59 21.34
C SER A 187 1.10 3.60 20.98
N HIS A 188 1.96 3.84 21.99
CA HIS A 188 3.41 3.89 21.76
C HIS A 188 3.96 2.56 21.24
N CYS A 189 3.60 1.44 21.86
CA CYS A 189 4.00 0.10 21.42
C CYS A 189 3.54 -0.18 19.98
N GLN A 190 2.32 0.23 19.62
CA GLN A 190 1.83 0.12 18.24
C GLN A 190 2.63 0.98 17.26
N GLY A 191 3.05 2.18 17.67
CA GLY A 191 3.94 3.05 16.91
C GLY A 191 5.31 2.41 16.63
N GLU A 192 5.92 1.75 17.62
CA GLU A 192 7.17 1.00 17.45
C GLU A 192 7.02 -0.13 16.42
N TRP A 193 5.93 -0.89 16.50
CA TRP A 193 5.62 -1.96 15.54
C TRP A 193 5.40 -1.41 14.13
N LEU A 194 4.59 -0.36 13.97
CA LEU A 194 4.34 0.28 12.68
C LEU A 194 5.65 0.79 12.06
N TYR A 195 6.49 1.46 12.85
CA TYR A 195 7.79 1.93 12.38
C TYR A 195 8.69 0.77 11.97
N ALA A 196 8.81 -0.27 12.80
CA ALA A 196 9.63 -1.45 12.52
C ALA A 196 9.17 -2.19 11.25
N LEU A 197 7.86 -2.30 11.02
CA LEU A 197 7.27 -2.91 9.81
C LEU A 197 7.54 -2.08 8.55
N LEU A 198 7.58 -0.75 8.66
CA LEU A 198 7.93 0.14 7.56
C LEU A 198 9.43 0.12 7.23
N VAL A 199 10.29 -0.12 8.23
CA VAL A 199 11.73 -0.27 8.02
C VAL A 199 12.09 -1.64 7.44
N GLY A 200 11.36 -2.70 7.83
CA GLY A 200 11.53 -4.08 7.37
C GLY A 200 11.44 -4.27 5.86
#